data_AF-A0A543A4Z7-F1
#
_entry.id   AF-A0A543A4Z7-F1
#
_cell.length_a   1.000
_cell.length_b   1.000
_cell.length_c   1.000
_cell.angle_alpha   90.00
_cell.angle_beta   90.00
_cell.angle_gamma   90.00
#
_symmetry.space_group_name_H-M   'P 1'
#
loop_
_entity.id
_entity.type
_entity.pdbx_description
1 polymer ?
#
loop_
_entity_poly.entity_id
_entity_poly.type
_entity_poly.pdbx_seq_one_letter_code
_entity_poly.pdbx_strand_id
1 'polypeptide(L)'
;MTKSANSIGTAADGVAGLNLEGPMAKVASALPGSLAVGAANGLKGEWKSDKDTWVKDAREHKRVTTADADAIVETDTLTGQAGKNRREMMERY
;
A
#
# COMPACT_ATOMS: atom_id res chain seq x y z
N MET A 1 0.00 -8.50 12.62
CA MET A 1 -0.06 -7.28 11.78
C MET A 1 0.43 -7.50 10.34
N THR A 2 1.34 -8.44 10.11
CA THR A 2 1.82 -8.85 8.77
C THR A 2 0.74 -9.21 7.75
N LYS A 3 -0.37 -9.84 8.18
CA LYS A 3 -1.50 -10.17 7.29
C LYS A 3 -2.14 -8.92 6.66
N SER A 4 -2.33 -7.85 7.44
CA SER A 4 -2.94 -6.60 6.95
C SER A 4 -2.00 -5.86 6.00
N ALA A 5 -0.71 -5.75 6.33
CA ALA A 5 0.30 -5.17 5.45
C ALA A 5 0.39 -5.90 4.10
N ASN A 6 0.30 -7.23 4.11
CA ASN A 6 0.31 -8.04 2.90
C ASN A 6 -0.96 -7.85 2.06
N SER A 7 -2.13 -7.75 2.69
CA SER A 7 -3.39 -7.42 1.99
C SER A 7 -3.32 -6.05 1.31
N ILE A 8 -2.76 -5.04 1.98
CA ILE A 8 -2.57 -3.70 1.41
C ILE A 8 -1.64 -3.76 0.20
N GLY A 9 -0.51 -4.49 0.30
CA GLY A 9 0.40 -4.68 -0.83
C GLY A 9 -0.25 -5.37 -2.02
N THR A 10 -1.02 -6.42 -1.75
CA THR A 10 -1.73 -7.18 -2.80
C THR A 10 -2.76 -6.30 -3.51
N ALA A 11 -3.50 -5.47 -2.77
CA ALA A 11 -4.43 -4.51 -3.35
C ALA A 11 -3.69 -3.43 -4.18
N ALA A 12 -2.55 -2.94 -3.69
CA ALA A 12 -1.68 -2.00 -4.42
C ALA A 12 -1.24 -2.56 -5.76
N ASP A 13 -0.77 -3.81 -5.78
CA ASP A 13 -0.30 -4.47 -7.01
C ASP A 13 -1.46 -4.79 -7.96
N GLY A 14 -2.63 -5.15 -7.42
CA GLY A 14 -3.86 -5.32 -8.19
C GLY A 14 -4.27 -4.06 -8.94
N VAL A 15 -4.26 -2.90 -8.28
CA VAL A 15 -4.57 -1.60 -8.90
C VAL A 15 -3.48 -1.17 -9.87
N ALA A 16 -2.20 -1.38 -9.53
CA ALA A 16 -1.08 -1.06 -10.43
C ALA A 16 -1.23 -1.78 -11.78
N GLY A 17 -1.67 -3.04 -11.76
CA GLY A 17 -1.91 -3.88 -12.93
C GLY A 17 -3.14 -3.50 -13.77
N LEU A 18 -4.00 -2.59 -13.31
CA LEU A 18 -5.17 -2.16 -14.10
C LEU A 18 -4.73 -1.40 -15.36
N ASN A 19 -5.15 -1.93 -16.52
CA ASN A 19 -5.03 -1.26 -17.80
C ASN A 19 -6.22 -0.32 -18.02
N LEU A 20 -6.07 0.92 -17.57
CA LEU A 20 -7.06 1.97 -17.79
C LEU A 20 -7.00 2.56 -19.20
N GLU A 21 -5.89 2.39 -19.92
CA GLU A 21 -5.70 2.99 -21.24
C GLU A 21 -6.59 2.36 -22.31
N GLY A 22 -6.78 1.04 -22.27
CA GLY A 22 -7.61 0.31 -23.24
C GLY A 22 -9.08 0.76 -23.24
N PRO A 23 -9.78 0.75 -22.09
CA PRO A 23 -11.15 1.25 -21.99
C PRO A 23 -11.27 2.74 -22.35
N MET A 24 -10.33 3.57 -21.90
CA MET A 24 -10.29 5.01 -22.20
C MET A 24 -10.16 5.29 -23.70
N ALA A 25 -9.31 4.53 -24.40
CA ALA A 25 -9.18 4.64 -25.84
C ALA A 25 -10.51 4.32 -26.56
N LYS A 26 -11.26 3.31 -26.10
CA LYS A 26 -12.59 3.00 -26.65
C LYS A 26 -13.58 4.15 -26.46
N VAL A 27 -13.53 4.84 -25.32
CA VAL A 27 -14.38 6.02 -25.06
C VAL A 27 -14.00 7.17 -25.99
N ALA A 28 -12.70 7.46 -26.15
CA ALA A 28 -12.23 8.49 -27.08
C ALA A 28 -12.65 8.19 -28.53
N SER A 29 -12.52 6.93 -28.96
CA SER A 29 -12.94 6.46 -30.29
C SER A 29 -14.45 6.55 -30.53
N ALA A 30 -15.26 6.40 -29.47
CA ALA A 30 -16.72 6.48 -29.54
C ALA A 30 -17.25 7.92 -29.63
N LEU A 31 -16.38 8.93 -29.45
CA LEU A 31 -16.74 10.36 -29.49
C LEU A 31 -16.00 11.09 -30.63
N PRO A 32 -16.22 10.72 -31.90
CA PRO A 32 -15.54 11.36 -33.02
C PRO A 32 -16.00 12.82 -33.22
N GLY A 33 -15.04 13.74 -33.30
CA GLY A 33 -15.26 15.07 -33.89
C GLY A 33 -15.54 16.25 -32.96
N SER A 34 -15.25 16.19 -31.65
CA SER A 34 -15.41 17.37 -30.80
C SER A 34 -14.40 17.45 -29.65
N LEU A 35 -14.46 18.56 -28.89
CA LEU A 35 -13.80 18.83 -27.60
C LEU A 35 -13.73 17.60 -26.65
N ALA A 36 -14.60 16.62 -26.84
CA ALA A 36 -14.62 15.33 -26.17
C ALA A 36 -13.32 14.50 -26.28
N VAL A 37 -12.56 14.56 -27.39
CA VAL A 37 -11.28 13.84 -27.49
C VAL A 37 -10.23 14.45 -26.57
N GLY A 38 -10.19 15.79 -26.49
CA GLY A 38 -9.34 16.51 -25.54
C GLY A 38 -9.72 16.19 -24.09
N ALA A 39 -11.02 16.19 -23.78
CA ALA A 39 -11.53 15.82 -22.47
C ALA A 39 -11.22 14.35 -22.10
N ALA A 40 -11.36 13.42 -23.04
CA ALA A 40 -11.02 12.01 -22.82
C ALA A 40 -9.52 11.82 -22.58
N ASN A 41 -8.65 12.54 -23.30
CA ASN A 41 -7.22 12.51 -23.05
C ASN A 41 -6.85 13.16 -21.70
N GLY A 42 -7.53 14.24 -21.30
CA GLY A 42 -7.39 14.84 -19.97
C GLY A 42 -7.76 13.87 -18.85
N LEU A 43 -8.94 13.25 -18.96
CA LEU A 43 -9.41 12.22 -18.03
C LEU A 43 -8.45 11.01 -17.96
N LYS A 44 -7.85 10.62 -19.09
CA LYS A 44 -6.80 9.58 -19.13
C LYS A 44 -5.63 9.96 -18.22
N GLY A 45 -5.18 11.21 -18.32
CA GLY A 45 -4.07 11.73 -17.52
C GLY A 45 -4.41 11.78 -16.03
N GLU A 46 -5.58 12.32 -15.68
CA GLU A 46 -6.05 12.41 -14.29
C GLU A 46 -6.17 11.02 -13.65
N TRP A 47 -6.84 10.08 -14.32
CA TRP A 47 -6.97 8.71 -13.80
C TRP A 47 -5.63 7.98 -13.65
N LYS A 48 -4.70 8.22 -14.57
CA LYS A 48 -3.34 7.69 -14.43
C LYS A 48 -2.65 8.28 -13.20
N SER A 49 -2.74 9.59 -13.01
CA SER A 49 -2.15 10.29 -11.86
C SER A 49 -2.74 9.81 -10.54
N ASP A 50 -4.07 9.67 -10.47
CA ASP A 50 -4.78 9.18 -9.29
C ASP A 50 -4.40 7.73 -8.98
N LYS A 51 -4.34 6.87 -10.01
CA LYS A 51 -3.89 5.48 -9.86
C LYS A 51 -2.46 5.42 -9.32
N ASP A 52 -1.54 6.16 -9.92
CA ASP A 52 -0.13 6.16 -9.56
C ASP A 52 0.06 6.69 -8.12
N THR A 53 -0.72 7.70 -7.71
CA THR A 53 -0.75 8.24 -6.34
C THR A 53 -1.30 7.22 -5.35
N TRP A 54 -2.45 6.61 -5.64
CA TRP A 54 -3.07 5.62 -4.77
C TRP A 54 -2.16 4.40 -4.56
N VAL A 55 -1.51 3.91 -5.62
CA VAL A 55 -0.55 2.79 -5.53
C VAL A 55 0.65 3.16 -4.67
N LYS A 56 1.17 4.38 -4.82
CA LYS A 56 2.29 4.88 -4.00
C LYS A 56 1.89 4.93 -2.52
N ASP A 57 0.75 5.51 -2.21
CA ASP A 57 0.26 5.66 -0.84
C ASP A 57 -0.03 4.30 -0.19
N ALA A 58 -0.62 3.36 -0.94
CA ALA A 58 -0.86 2.01 -0.45
C ALA A 58 0.45 1.27 -0.15
N ARG A 59 1.48 1.41 -1.00
CA ARG A 59 2.80 0.81 -0.77
C ARG A 59 3.49 1.41 0.45
N GLU A 60 3.38 2.72 0.64
CA GLU A 60 3.92 3.39 1.81
C GLU A 60 3.20 2.95 3.09
N HIS A 61 1.86 2.84 3.04
CA HIS A 61 1.09 2.36 4.18
C HIS A 61 1.45 0.91 4.57
N LYS A 62 1.71 0.03 3.59
CA LYS A 62 2.27 -1.31 3.85
C LYS A 62 3.62 -1.22 4.56
N ARG A 63 4.52 -0.36 4.09
CA ARG A 63 5.86 -0.19 4.66
C ARG A 63 5.79 0.25 6.12
N VAL A 64 5.00 1.28 6.42
CA VAL A 64 4.79 1.79 7.78
C VAL A 64 4.16 0.72 8.67
N THR A 65 3.09 0.06 8.21
CA THR A 65 2.42 -1.00 8.99
C THR A 65 3.36 -2.16 9.31
N THR A 66 4.30 -2.49 8.41
CA THR A 66 5.30 -3.53 8.64
C THR A 66 6.32 -3.08 9.68
N ALA A 67 6.83 -1.85 9.55
CA ALA A 67 7.77 -1.28 10.51
C ALA A 67 7.19 -1.19 11.93
N ASP A 68 5.93 -0.78 12.06
CA ASP A 68 5.24 -0.73 13.35
C ASP A 68 5.08 -2.13 13.96
N ALA A 69 4.77 -3.13 13.13
CA ALA A 69 4.68 -4.52 13.59
C ALA A 69 6.03 -5.05 14.09
N ASP A 70 7.11 -4.74 13.38
CA ASP A 70 8.46 -5.18 13.75
C ASP A 70 8.93 -4.50 15.05
N ALA A 71 8.65 -3.20 15.21
CA ALA A 71 8.99 -2.45 16.44
C ALA A 71 8.26 -2.98 17.69
N ILE A 72 7.01 -3.43 17.54
CA ILE A 72 6.26 -4.06 18.63
C ILE A 72 6.90 -5.41 19.02
N VAL A 73 7.25 -6.25 18.04
CA VAL A 73 7.89 -7.55 18.30
C VAL A 73 9.25 -7.36 18.98
N GLU A 74 10.04 -6.37 18.58
CA GLU A 74 11.32 -6.04 19.21
C GLU A 74 11.11 -5.61 20.67
N THR A 75 10.14 -4.73 20.92
CA THR A 75 9.81 -4.25 22.27
C THR A 75 9.35 -5.38 23.19
N ASP A 76 8.49 -6.28 22.70
CA ASP A 76 8.01 -7.45 23.45
C ASP A 76 9.16 -8.41 23.78
N THR A 77 10.08 -8.61 22.83
CA THR A 77 11.25 -9.48 23.01
C THR A 77 12.17 -8.93 24.10
N LEU A 78 12.48 -7.64 24.07
CA LEU A 78 13.31 -6.97 25.08
C LEU A 78 12.66 -7.03 26.47
N THR A 79 11.35 -6.80 26.55
CA THR A 79 10.59 -6.85 27.80
C THR A 79 10.58 -8.28 28.38
N GLY A 80 10.39 -9.29 27.53
CA GLY A 80 10.44 -10.70 27.92
C GLY A 80 11.81 -11.13 28.44
N GLN A 81 12.90 -10.68 27.79
CA GLN A 81 14.27 -10.94 28.24
C GLN A 81 14.56 -10.29 29.60
N ALA A 82 14.15 -9.03 29.79
CA ALA A 82 14.30 -8.34 31.06
C ALA A 82 13.54 -9.04 32.20
N GLY A 83 12.34 -9.56 31.92
CA GLY A 83 11.55 -10.34 32.87
C GLY A 83 12.22 -11.67 33.29
N LYS A 84 12.80 -12.40 32.32
CA LYS A 84 13.55 -13.64 32.59
C LYS A 84 14.79 -13.38 33.44
N ASN A 85 15.59 -12.38 33.09
CA ASN A 85 16.80 -12.02 33.84
C ASN A 85 16.48 -11.62 35.28
N ARG A 86 15.37 -10.90 35.50
CA ARG A 86 14.92 -10.53 36.85
C ARG A 86 14.50 -11.75 37.68
N ARG A 87 13.81 -12.72 37.08
CA ARG A 87 13.37 -13.95 37.76
C ARG A 87 14.56 -14.84 38.12
N GLU A 88 15.51 -15.01 37.21
CA GLU A 88 16.75 -15.75 37.47
C GLU A 88 17.62 -15.10 38.55
N MET A 89 17.65 -13.77 38.64
CA MET A 89 18.31 -13.07 39.75
C MET A 89 17.63 -13.35 41.09
N MET A 90 16.29 -13.38 41.16
CA MET A 90 15.58 -13.66 42.41
C MET A 90 15.71 -15.11 42.88
N GLU A 91 15.78 -16.08 41.96
CA GLU A 91 15.95 -17.51 42.30
C GLU A 91 17.37 -17.87 42.77
N ARG A 92 18.36 -17.00 42.57
CA ARG A 92 19.75 -17.19 43.02
C ARG A 92 20.02 -16.69 44.45
N TYR A 93 19.04 -16.08 45.10
CA TYR A 93 19.09 -15.66 46.50
C TYR A 93 18.16 -16.51 47.36
#